data_AF-A0A2J8NZD5-F1
#
_entry.id   AF-A0A2J8NZD5-F1
#
_cell.length_a   1.000
_cell.length_b   1.000
_cell.length_c   1.000
_cell.angle_alpha   90.00
_cell.angle_beta   90.00
_cell.angle_gamma   90.00
#
_symmetry.space_group_name_H-M   'P 1'
#
loop_
_entity.id
_entity.type
_entity.pdbx_description
1 polymer ?
#
loop_
_entity_poly.entity_id
_entity_poly.type
_entity_poly.pdbx_seq_one_letter_code
_entity_poly.pdbx_strand_id
1 'polypeptide(L)'
;NQHNAVVKAIPVRRVEKGQLLEYILTDLRVPHSYEVRLTPYTTFGAGDMASRIIHYTEHNTCHFEDEKICGYTQDLTDNFDWTRQNALTQNPKRSPNTGPPTDISGTPEGYYMFIETSRPRELGDRARLVSPLYNASAKFYCVSFFYHMYGKHIGSLNL
;
A
#
# COMPACT_ATOMS: atom_id res chain seq x y z
N ASN A 1 2.60 -10.20 29.29
CA ASN A 1 3.87 -9.44 29.33
C ASN A 1 3.77 -8.26 28.38
N GLN A 2 3.64 -7.06 28.98
CA GLN A 2 3.63 -5.70 28.39
C GLN A 2 2.80 -5.49 27.11
N HIS A 3 1.50 -5.18 27.29
CA HIS A 3 0.74 -4.44 26.28
C HIS A 3 1.29 -3.01 26.22
N ASN A 4 2.15 -2.72 25.25
CA ASN A 4 2.60 -1.34 24.99
C ASN A 4 1.43 -0.55 24.43
N ALA A 5 0.71 0.15 25.32
CA ALA A 5 -0.30 1.12 24.92
C ALA A 5 0.40 2.35 24.31
N VAL A 6 0.19 2.58 23.02
CA VAL A 6 0.65 3.80 22.34
C VAL A 6 -0.42 4.86 22.50
N VAL A 7 -0.14 5.89 23.29
CA VAL A 7 -1.05 7.01 23.51
C VAL A 7 -0.75 8.11 22.49
N LYS A 8 -1.75 8.52 21.72
CA LYS A 8 -1.66 9.64 20.77
C LYS A 8 -2.67 10.71 21.16
N ALA A 9 -2.21 11.96 21.31
CA ALA A 9 -3.09 13.10 21.47
C ALA A 9 -3.61 13.54 20.09
N ILE A 10 -4.94 13.50 19.91
CA ILE A 10 -5.58 13.96 18.68
C ILE A 10 -6.08 15.39 18.95
N PRO A 11 -5.49 16.43 18.34
CA PRO A 11 -5.94 17.79 18.54
C PRO A 11 -7.29 17.99 17.87
N VAL A 12 -8.29 18.40 18.65
CA VAL A 12 -9.64 18.67 18.17
C VAL A 12 -9.88 20.19 18.24
N ARG A 13 -10.29 20.80 17.12
CA ARG A 13 -10.68 22.23 17.06
C ARG A 13 -12.17 22.39 17.37
N ARG A 14 -12.78 23.55 17.06
CA ARG A 14 -14.24 23.71 17.17
C ARG A 14 -14.93 22.62 16.35
N VAL A 15 -15.79 21.84 17.01
CA VAL A 15 -16.58 20.76 16.41
C VAL A 15 -18.05 21.19 16.44
N GLU A 16 -18.74 21.00 15.33
CA GLU A 16 -20.18 21.22 15.24
C GLU A 16 -20.97 19.95 15.58
N LYS A 17 -22.19 20.12 16.09
CA LYS A 17 -23.05 18.97 16.43
C LYS A 17 -23.34 18.16 15.15
N GLY A 18 -22.96 16.89 15.16
CA GLY A 18 -23.14 15.97 14.03
C GLY A 18 -21.97 15.93 13.04
N GLN A 19 -20.91 16.71 13.26
CA GLN A 19 -19.72 16.67 12.43
C GLN A 19 -18.96 15.35 12.59
N LEU A 20 -18.58 14.74 11.47
CA LEU A 20 -17.67 13.59 11.47
C LEU A 20 -16.22 14.07 11.58
N LEU A 21 -15.44 13.42 12.44
CA LEU A 21 -14.02 13.66 12.60
C LEU A 21 -13.24 12.44 12.10
N GLU A 22 -12.11 12.69 11.45
CA GLU A 22 -11.24 11.66 10.91
C GLU A 22 -9.84 11.78 11.52
N TYR A 23 -9.23 10.62 11.83
CA TYR A 23 -7.83 10.53 12.24
C TYR A 23 -7.24 9.22 11.72
N ILE A 24 -6.08 9.32 11.04
CA ILE A 24 -5.43 8.19 10.39
C ILE A 24 -4.33 7.63 11.30
N LEU A 25 -4.43 6.34 11.64
CA LEU A 25 -3.42 5.62 12.41
C LEU A 25 -2.31 5.11 11.46
N THR A 26 -1.14 5.73 11.49
CA THR A 26 -0.04 5.45 10.55
C THR A 26 0.84 4.26 10.92
N ASP A 27 0.98 3.97 12.22
CA ASP A 27 2.05 3.10 12.76
C ASP A 27 1.53 1.70 13.16
N LEU A 28 0.45 1.26 12.52
CA LEU A 28 -0.11 -0.07 12.75
C LEU A 28 0.69 -1.12 11.96
N ARG A 29 1.12 -2.18 12.64
CA ARG A 29 1.73 -3.35 12.02
C ARG A 29 0.67 -4.28 11.47
N VAL A 30 0.74 -4.55 10.18
CA VAL A 30 0.03 -5.63 9.51
C VAL A 30 0.56 -6.99 10.01
N PRO A 31 -0.25 -8.07 10.09
CA PRO A 31 -1.69 -8.16 9.88
C PRO A 31 -2.48 -8.11 11.21
N HIS A 32 -1.99 -7.35 12.18
CA HIS A 32 -2.51 -7.41 13.54
C HIS A 32 -3.83 -6.63 13.67
N SER A 33 -4.69 -7.10 14.58
CA SER A 33 -5.84 -6.33 15.06
C SER A 33 -5.40 -5.47 16.25
N TYR A 34 -6.02 -4.30 16.39
CA TYR A 34 -5.71 -3.34 17.45
C TYR A 34 -6.99 -2.96 18.19
N GLU A 35 -6.96 -2.96 19.51
CA GLU A 35 -8.00 -2.29 20.30
C GLU A 35 -7.69 -0.79 20.34
N VAL A 36 -8.54 0.02 19.73
CA VAL A 36 -8.47 1.48 19.79
C VAL A 36 -9.37 1.97 20.90
N ARG A 37 -8.81 2.76 21.82
CA ARG A 37 -9.54 3.40 22.93
C ARG A 37 -9.49 4.91 22.73
N LEU A 38 -10.66 5.54 22.69
CA LEU A 38 -10.82 6.98 22.55
C LEU A 38 -11.42 7.53 23.84
N THR A 39 -10.68 8.43 24.49
CA THR A 39 -11.12 9.11 25.70
C THR A 39 -11.14 10.62 25.43
N PRO A 40 -12.32 11.28 25.50
CA PRO A 40 -12.39 12.72 25.34
C PRO A 40 -11.81 13.39 26.60
N TYR A 41 -11.00 14.43 26.40
CA TYR A 41 -10.50 15.26 27.49
C TYR A 41 -11.13 16.65 27.39
N THR A 42 -11.70 17.10 28.51
CA THR A 42 -12.33 18.42 28.64
C THR A 42 -11.64 19.21 29.75
N THR A 43 -12.06 20.46 29.95
CA THR A 43 -11.62 21.27 31.11
C THR A 43 -12.03 20.67 32.46
N PHE A 44 -13.00 19.74 32.48
CA PHE A 44 -13.44 19.03 33.68
C PHE A 44 -12.75 17.68 33.87
N GLY A 45 -11.85 17.29 32.95
CA GLY A 45 -11.14 16.02 32.98
C GLY A 45 -11.55 15.07 31.86
N ALA A 46 -11.24 13.78 32.08
CA ALA A 46 -11.55 12.71 31.14
C ALA A 46 -13.06 12.38 31.16
N GLY A 47 -13.68 12.35 29.99
CA GLY A 47 -15.05 11.87 29.81
C GLY A 47 -15.09 10.37 29.53
N ASP A 48 -16.26 9.89 29.08
CA ASP A 48 -16.50 8.47 28.84
C ASP A 48 -15.66 7.92 27.68
N MET A 49 -14.99 6.81 27.93
CA MET A 49 -14.15 6.12 26.95
C MET A 49 -15.02 5.28 26.00
N ALA A 50 -14.77 5.41 24.70
CA ALA A 50 -15.24 4.46 23.69
C ALA A 50 -14.09 3.54 23.28
N SER A 51 -14.37 2.26 23.00
CA SER A 51 -13.37 1.32 22.49
C SER A 51 -13.91 0.53 21.31
N ARG A 52 -13.02 0.20 20.37
CA ARG A 52 -13.34 -0.65 19.22
C ARG A 52 -12.10 -1.43 18.79
N ILE A 53 -12.28 -2.71 18.49
CA ILE A 53 -11.24 -3.50 17.81
C ILE A 53 -11.30 -3.17 16.33
N ILE A 54 -10.21 -2.65 15.79
CA ILE A 54 -9.99 -2.52 14.35
C ILE A 54 -9.24 -3.76 13.85
N HIS A 55 -9.72 -4.32 12.75
CA HIS A 55 -9.10 -5.44 12.09
C HIS A 55 -8.35 -4.93 10.87
N TYR A 56 -7.14 -5.44 10.67
CA TYR A 56 -6.55 -5.37 9.34
C TYR A 56 -7.42 -6.23 8.41
N THR A 57 -8.04 -5.60 7.42
CA THR A 57 -8.71 -6.30 6.33
C THR A 57 -7.74 -6.39 5.17
N GLU A 58 -7.29 -7.60 4.85
CA GLU A 58 -6.66 -7.86 3.55
C GLU A 58 -7.69 -7.57 2.47
N HIS A 59 -7.57 -6.42 1.83
CA HIS A 59 -8.10 -6.31 0.49
C HIS A 59 -7.25 -7.23 -0.38
N ASN A 60 -7.82 -8.36 -0.79
CA ASN A 60 -7.23 -9.27 -1.78
C ASN A 60 -7.02 -8.59 -3.15
N THR A 61 -7.46 -7.34 -3.29
CA THR A 61 -7.24 -6.44 -4.42
C THR A 61 -6.21 -5.39 -4.03
N CYS A 62 -5.10 -5.31 -4.77
CA CYS A 62 -4.12 -4.24 -4.62
C CYS A 62 -4.08 -3.36 -5.86
N HIS A 63 -4.36 -2.07 -5.67
CA HIS A 63 -4.27 -1.05 -6.74
C HIS A 63 -3.04 -0.15 -6.62
N PHE A 64 -2.17 -0.40 -5.64
CA PHE A 64 -0.93 0.36 -5.41
C PHE A 64 -1.13 1.87 -5.14
N GLU A 65 -2.34 2.33 -4.84
CA GLU A 65 -2.61 3.73 -4.49
C GLU A 65 -1.99 4.17 -3.15
N ASP A 66 -1.65 3.24 -2.27
CA ASP A 66 -0.93 3.48 -1.02
C ASP A 66 0.56 3.12 -1.17
N GLU A 67 1.46 3.92 -0.58
CA GLU A 67 2.90 3.68 -0.58
C GLU A 67 3.30 2.35 0.08
N LYS A 68 2.45 1.81 0.98
CA LYS A 68 2.63 0.51 1.62
C LYS A 68 2.38 -0.66 0.67
N ILE A 69 1.98 -0.41 -0.58
CA ILE A 69 1.79 -1.41 -1.65
C ILE A 69 1.03 -2.66 -1.20
N CYS A 70 0.00 -2.47 -0.37
CA CYS A 70 -0.84 -3.53 0.18
C CYS A 70 -0.08 -4.66 0.90
N GLY A 71 1.13 -4.38 1.42
CA GLY A 71 1.97 -5.37 2.09
C GLY A 71 2.84 -6.23 1.17
N TYR A 72 2.87 -5.96 -0.13
CA TYR A 72 3.89 -6.53 -1.00
C TYR A 72 5.28 -6.07 -0.56
N THR A 73 6.30 -6.89 -0.82
CA THR A 73 7.69 -6.63 -0.44
C THR A 73 8.63 -6.89 -1.60
N GLN A 74 9.72 -6.12 -1.71
CA GLN A 74 10.77 -6.39 -2.69
C GLN A 74 11.63 -7.56 -2.23
N ASP A 75 12.04 -8.41 -3.16
CA ASP A 75 13.02 -9.44 -2.86
C ASP A 75 14.44 -8.89 -2.90
N LEU A 76 15.08 -8.80 -1.74
CA LEU A 76 16.45 -8.26 -1.61
C LEU A 76 17.55 -9.15 -2.23
N THR A 77 17.20 -10.31 -2.79
CA THR A 77 18.14 -11.27 -3.37
C THR A 77 18.12 -11.29 -4.90
N ASP A 78 17.34 -10.42 -5.54
CA ASP A 78 17.30 -10.25 -6.99
C ASP A 78 18.30 -9.19 -7.51
N ASN A 79 18.19 -8.80 -8.78
CA ASN A 79 19.13 -7.89 -9.42
C ASN A 79 18.72 -6.42 -9.28
N PHE A 80 17.41 -6.14 -9.17
CA PHE A 80 16.86 -4.79 -9.08
C PHE A 80 15.39 -4.82 -8.67
N ASP A 81 14.91 -3.72 -8.08
CA ASP A 81 13.56 -3.66 -7.51
C ASP A 81 12.48 -3.21 -8.51
N TRP A 82 11.26 -3.63 -8.24
CA TRP A 82 10.06 -2.96 -8.76
C TRP A 82 9.92 -1.57 -8.12
N THR A 83 9.39 -0.60 -8.84
CA THR A 83 9.14 0.73 -8.27
C THR A 83 7.70 1.16 -8.46
N ARG A 84 7.11 1.72 -7.42
CA ARG A 84 5.79 2.35 -7.49
C ARG A 84 5.91 3.65 -8.29
N GLN A 85 5.23 3.72 -9.44
CA GLN A 85 5.29 4.85 -10.38
C GLN A 85 3.88 5.24 -10.82
N ASN A 86 3.71 6.48 -11.28
CA ASN A 86 2.55 6.93 -12.03
C ASN A 86 2.96 7.69 -13.31
N ALA A 87 2.00 7.88 -14.22
CA ALA A 87 2.27 8.50 -15.51
C ALA A 87 2.46 10.03 -15.42
N LEU A 88 1.91 10.67 -14.38
CA LEU A 88 2.02 12.11 -14.14
C LEU A 88 3.46 12.52 -13.79
N THR A 89 4.05 11.84 -12.79
CA THR A 89 5.37 12.21 -12.27
C THR A 89 6.50 11.47 -12.96
N GLN A 90 6.24 10.24 -13.45
CA GLN A 90 7.23 9.36 -14.07
C GLN A 90 8.52 9.29 -13.24
N ASN A 91 8.39 9.14 -11.92
CA ASN A 91 9.51 9.01 -11.01
C ASN A 91 9.53 7.58 -10.45
N PRO A 92 10.57 6.77 -10.71
CA PRO A 92 11.78 7.07 -11.48
C PRO A 92 11.51 7.21 -12.98
N LYS A 93 12.38 7.91 -13.69
CA LYS A 93 12.22 8.20 -15.12
C LYS A 93 12.18 6.90 -15.93
N ARG A 94 11.17 6.77 -16.77
CA ARG A 94 11.04 5.68 -17.74
C ARG A 94 11.62 6.04 -19.11
N SER A 95 11.94 5.02 -19.91
CA SER A 95 12.38 5.18 -21.29
C SER A 95 11.38 5.99 -22.14
N PRO A 96 11.83 6.84 -23.07
CA PRO A 96 10.94 7.60 -23.95
C PRO A 96 10.00 6.70 -24.75
N ASN A 97 8.75 7.14 -24.94
CA ASN A 97 7.72 6.42 -25.68
C ASN A 97 7.42 5.01 -25.12
N THR A 98 7.60 4.81 -23.81
CA THR A 98 7.25 3.56 -23.11
C THR A 98 6.29 3.81 -21.95
N GLY A 99 5.79 2.71 -21.37
CA GLY A 99 4.91 2.70 -20.21
C GLY A 99 3.47 3.12 -20.51
N PRO A 100 2.52 2.77 -19.64
CA PRO A 100 1.12 3.08 -19.88
C PRO A 100 0.84 4.58 -19.65
N PRO A 101 -0.21 5.14 -20.29
CA PRO A 101 -0.61 6.53 -20.07
C PRO A 101 -1.32 6.76 -18.73
N THR A 102 -1.92 5.71 -18.15
CA THR A 102 -2.64 5.70 -16.86
C THR A 102 -2.54 4.33 -16.22
N ASP A 103 -2.88 4.21 -14.93
CA ASP A 103 -3.18 2.93 -14.31
C ASP A 103 -4.62 2.47 -14.67
N ILE A 104 -5.18 1.53 -13.89
CA ILE A 104 -6.56 1.06 -14.05
C ILE A 104 -7.61 2.11 -13.66
N SER A 105 -7.28 3.12 -12.87
CA SER A 105 -8.18 4.21 -12.50
C SER A 105 -8.52 5.11 -13.70
N GLY A 106 -7.68 5.07 -14.73
CA GLY A 106 -7.84 5.90 -15.94
C GLY A 106 -7.34 7.34 -15.77
N THR A 107 -6.56 7.64 -14.71
CA THR A 107 -5.94 8.95 -14.51
C THR A 107 -4.40 8.86 -14.53
N PRO A 108 -3.68 9.93 -14.90
CA PRO A 108 -2.22 9.95 -14.84
C PRO A 108 -1.64 9.85 -13.42
N GLU A 109 -2.42 10.22 -12.39
CA GLU A 109 -2.04 10.21 -10.97
C GLU A 109 -2.01 8.81 -10.37
N GLY A 110 -2.85 7.90 -10.88
CA GLY A 110 -2.98 6.54 -10.36
C GLY A 110 -1.70 5.72 -10.53
N TYR A 111 -1.49 4.79 -9.61
CA TYR A 111 -0.21 4.13 -9.40
C TYR A 111 -0.19 2.69 -9.87
N TYR A 112 0.99 2.25 -10.31
CA TYR A 112 1.27 0.88 -10.68
C TYR A 112 2.70 0.51 -10.28
N MET A 113 2.97 -0.79 -10.19
CA MET A 113 4.32 -1.28 -10.05
C MET A 113 4.99 -1.32 -11.43
N PHE A 114 6.21 -0.80 -11.51
CA PHE A 114 6.94 -0.57 -12.73
C PHE A 114 8.37 -1.09 -12.62
N ILE A 115 8.90 -1.61 -13.73
CA ILE A 115 10.33 -1.90 -13.89
C ILE A 115 10.84 -1.21 -15.15
N GLU A 116 12.02 -0.60 -15.05
CA GLU A 116 12.75 -0.09 -16.21
C GLU A 116 13.65 -1.20 -16.77
N THR A 117 13.42 -1.55 -18.04
CA THR A 117 14.10 -2.66 -18.72
C THR A 117 15.27 -2.21 -19.61
N SER A 118 15.41 -0.91 -19.83
CA SER A 118 16.52 -0.35 -20.62
C SER A 118 17.85 -0.38 -19.85
N ARG A 119 18.92 0.05 -20.53
CA ARG A 119 20.27 0.10 -19.95
C ARG A 119 20.26 0.86 -18.61
N PRO A 120 20.96 0.35 -17.58
CA PRO A 120 22.03 -0.65 -17.67
C PRO A 120 21.59 -2.11 -17.46
N ARG A 121 20.30 -2.45 -17.57
CA ARG A 121 19.85 -3.85 -17.42
C ARG A 121 20.56 -4.81 -18.38
N GLU A 122 20.87 -5.99 -17.87
CA GLU A 122 21.53 -7.08 -18.61
C GLU A 122 20.60 -8.28 -18.84
N LEU A 123 20.97 -9.13 -19.79
CA LEU A 123 20.22 -10.37 -20.05
C LEU A 123 20.28 -11.28 -18.82
N GLY A 124 19.12 -11.58 -18.26
CA GLY A 124 19.01 -12.42 -17.08
C GLY A 124 18.80 -11.65 -15.77
N ASP A 125 18.90 -10.32 -15.78
CA ASP A 125 18.47 -9.50 -14.65
C ASP A 125 17.00 -9.77 -14.32
N ARG A 126 16.70 -9.92 -13.03
CA ARG A 126 15.35 -10.17 -12.51
C ARG A 126 14.98 -9.18 -11.42
N ALA A 127 13.70 -8.87 -11.37
CA ALA A 127 13.04 -8.15 -10.29
C ALA A 127 11.87 -8.99 -9.79
N ARG A 128 11.74 -9.16 -8.47
CA ARG A 128 10.74 -10.01 -7.82
C ARG A 128 10.02 -9.20 -6.75
N LEU A 129 8.71 -9.13 -6.92
CA LEU A 129 7.80 -8.56 -5.95
C LEU A 129 7.06 -9.70 -5.25
N VAL A 130 7.21 -9.79 -3.93
CA VAL A 130 6.68 -10.89 -3.11
C VAL A 130 5.40 -10.44 -2.44
N SER A 131 4.32 -11.21 -2.65
CA SER A 131 3.03 -10.93 -2.02
C SER A 131 3.07 -11.17 -0.51
N PRO A 132 2.15 -10.56 0.26
CA PRO A 132 1.89 -11.03 1.61
C PRO A 132 1.40 -12.49 1.61
N LEU A 133 1.41 -13.08 2.80
CA LEU A 133 0.86 -14.42 3.01
C LEU A 133 -0.66 -14.34 3.09
N TYR A 134 -1.33 -14.78 2.03
CA TYR A 134 -2.79 -14.91 2.03
C TYR A 134 -3.21 -16.17 2.79
N ASN A 135 -4.13 -16.02 3.74
CA ASN A 135 -4.70 -17.16 4.46
C ASN A 135 -5.61 -17.97 3.52
N ALA A 136 -5.02 -18.99 2.92
CA ALA A 136 -5.65 -19.85 1.95
C ALA A 136 -6.49 -20.97 2.62
N SER A 137 -7.71 -20.67 3.10
CA SER A 137 -8.65 -21.67 3.65
C SER A 137 -9.48 -22.42 2.60
N ALA A 138 -9.56 -21.91 1.37
CA ALA A 138 -10.29 -22.50 0.26
C ALA A 138 -9.44 -23.52 -0.52
N LYS A 139 -10.10 -24.47 -1.17
CA LYS A 139 -9.44 -25.53 -1.95
C LYS A 139 -8.76 -25.02 -3.23
N PHE A 140 -9.21 -23.88 -3.76
CA PHE A 140 -8.70 -23.27 -4.99
C PHE A 140 -8.72 -21.74 -4.87
N TYR A 141 -7.71 -21.10 -5.47
CA TYR A 141 -7.56 -19.66 -5.53
C TYR A 141 -7.28 -19.22 -6.96
N CYS A 142 -7.85 -18.08 -7.35
CA CYS A 142 -7.57 -17.42 -8.61
C CYS A 142 -6.80 -16.12 -8.32
N VAL A 143 -5.72 -15.90 -9.05
CA VAL A 143 -4.99 -14.63 -9.06
C VAL A 143 -5.26 -13.97 -10.41
N SER A 144 -5.67 -12.71 -10.40
CA SER A 144 -5.83 -11.89 -11.59
C SER A 144 -5.09 -10.58 -11.42
N PHE A 145 -4.47 -10.10 -12.49
CA PHE A 145 -3.74 -8.84 -12.51
C PHE A 145 -3.75 -8.25 -13.92
N PHE A 146 -3.62 -6.93 -13.98
CA PHE A 146 -3.39 -6.20 -15.23
C PHE A 146 -1.88 -6.06 -15.45
N TYR A 147 -1.43 -6.13 -16.69
CA TYR A 147 -0.02 -5.94 -17.04
C TYR A 147 0.12 -5.12 -18.32
N HIS A 148 1.21 -4.37 -18.43
CA HIS A 148 1.57 -3.61 -19.62
C HIS A 148 3.05 -3.79 -19.92
N MET A 149 3.37 -4.43 -21.04
CA MET A 149 4.74 -4.71 -21.48
C MET A 149 4.92 -4.16 -22.90
N TYR A 150 5.58 -3.02 -23.01
CA TYR A 150 5.85 -2.38 -24.29
C TYR A 150 7.23 -1.73 -24.30
N GLY A 151 8.01 -2.01 -25.34
CA GLY A 151 9.37 -1.47 -25.52
C GLY A 151 10.31 -2.48 -26.19
N LYS A 152 11.48 -2.01 -26.61
CA LYS A 152 12.48 -2.85 -27.32
C LYS A 152 13.13 -3.91 -26.42
N HIS A 153 13.22 -3.64 -25.13
CA HIS A 153 13.93 -4.47 -24.15
C HIS A 153 12.99 -5.28 -23.25
N ILE A 154 11.72 -5.44 -23.64
CA ILE A 154 10.78 -6.26 -22.87
C ILE A 154 11.26 -7.71 -22.79
N GLY A 155 11.07 -8.31 -21.62
CA GLY A 155 11.36 -9.72 -21.35
C GLY A 155 10.07 -10.51 -21.13
N SER A 156 10.08 -11.34 -20.08
CA SER A 156 8.92 -12.12 -19.63
C SER A 156 8.48 -11.70 -18.23
N LEU A 157 7.19 -11.91 -17.92
CA LEU A 157 6.62 -11.82 -16.59
C LEU A 157 6.22 -13.24 -16.16
N ASN A 158 6.71 -13.69 -15.00
CA ASN A 158 6.43 -15.02 -14.45
C ASN A 158 5.76 -14.86 -13.08
N LEU A 159 4.80 -15.74 -12.77
CA LEU A 159 4.12 -15.87 -11.49
C LEU A 159 4.59 -17.12 -10.75
#